data_AF-A0A7V9M3K0-F1
#
_entry.id   AF-A0A7V9M3K0-F1
#
_cell.length_a   1.000
_cell.length_b   1.000
_cell.length_c   1.000
_cell.angle_alpha   90.00
_cell.angle_beta   90.00
_cell.angle_gamma   90.00
#
_symmetry.space_group_name_H-M   'P 1'
#
loop_
_entity.id
_entity.type
_entity.pdbx_description
1 polymer ?
#
loop_
_entity_poly.entity_id
_entity_poly.type
_entity_poly.pdbx_seq_one_letter_code
_entity_poly.pdbx_strand_id
1 'polypeptide(L)'
;EEQAAHLLYFVIKNHPFTDGNKRIGAFLFVWFLEKNKHRFKRSGELKINDNALVALALLVAQSNPADKELMIKLITNLVNNR
;
A
#
# COMPACT_ATOMS: atom_id res chain seq x y z
N GLU A 1 -2.51 8.41 -6.19
CA GLU A 1 -2.41 6.97 -5.86
C GLU A 1 -0.97 6.46 -5.86
N GLU A 2 -0.14 6.89 -6.82
CA GLU A 2 1.30 6.61 -6.82
C GLU A 2 2.03 7.05 -5.52
N GLN A 3 1.68 8.20 -4.94
CA GLN A 3 2.21 8.61 -3.64
C GLN A 3 1.86 7.63 -2.50
N ALA A 4 0.65 7.06 -2.52
CA ALA A 4 0.25 6.06 -1.52
C ALA A 4 1.04 4.76 -1.71
N ALA A 5 1.27 4.35 -2.95
CA ALA A 5 2.11 3.20 -3.26
C ALA A 5 3.55 3.37 -2.75
N HIS A 6 4.14 4.55 -2.97
CA HIS A 6 5.47 4.88 -2.44
C HIS A 6 5.52 4.88 -0.91
N LEU A 7 4.50 5.45 -0.26
CA LEU A 7 4.38 5.45 1.20
C LEU A 7 4.37 4.03 1.76
N LEU A 8 3.54 3.15 1.21
CA LEU A 8 3.49 1.74 1.61
C LEU A 8 4.83 1.05 1.39
N TYR A 9 5.42 1.21 0.21
CA TYR A 9 6.67 0.56 -0.17
C TYR A 9 7.82 0.97 0.77
N PHE A 10 8.06 2.26 0.93
CA PHE A 10 9.21 2.74 1.69
C PHE A 10 9.09 2.52 3.19
N VAL A 11 7.89 2.66 3.78
CA VAL A 11 7.71 2.37 5.21
C VAL A 11 7.98 0.91 5.50
N ILE A 12 7.61 -0.01 4.61
CA ILE A 12 7.86 -1.43 4.81
C ILE A 12 9.32 -1.77 4.53
N LYS A 13 9.90 -1.29 3.41
CA LYS A 13 11.25 -1.67 2.96
C LYS A 13 12.39 -1.01 3.71
N ASN A 14 12.23 0.25 4.11
CA ASN A 14 13.34 0.97 4.74
C ASN A 14 13.40 0.75 6.25
N HIS A 15 12.44 0.01 6.81
CA HIS A 15 12.36 -0.32 8.23
C HIS A 15 12.60 0.89 9.17
N PRO A 16 11.91 2.04 9.00
CA PRO A 16 12.15 3.25 9.80
C PRO A 16 11.80 3.10 11.29
N PHE A 17 11.05 2.06 11.67
CA PHE A 17 10.69 1.76 13.05
C PHE A 17 11.39 0.49 13.56
N THR A 18 11.67 0.43 14.86
CA THR A 18 12.30 -0.74 15.51
C THR A 18 11.49 -2.04 15.29
N ASP A 19 10.16 -1.94 15.32
CA ASP A 19 9.24 -3.02 14.94
C ASP A 19 7.97 -2.41 14.33
N GLY A 20 7.14 -3.26 13.70
CA GLY A 20 5.81 -2.88 13.27
C GLY A 20 5.73 -2.26 11.88
N ASN A 21 6.83 -2.13 11.14
CA ASN A 21 6.91 -1.50 9.81
C ASN A 21 5.80 -1.95 8.84
N LYS A 22 5.47 -3.25 8.80
CA LYS A 22 4.37 -3.80 7.99
C LYS A 22 2.99 -3.27 8.41
N ARG A 23 2.71 -3.27 9.72
CA ARG A 23 1.45 -2.79 10.31
C ARG A 23 1.32 -1.27 10.14
N ILE A 24 2.38 -0.53 10.45
CA ILE A 24 2.42 0.92 10.34
C ILE A 24 2.31 1.35 8.88
N GLY A 25 3.02 0.70 7.95
CA GLY A 25 2.92 0.97 6.52
C GLY A 25 1.52 0.73 5.96
N ALA A 26 0.90 -0.40 6.31
CA ALA A 26 -0.47 -0.71 5.91
C ALA A 26 -1.48 0.31 6.47
N PHE A 27 -1.35 0.69 7.74
CA PHE A 27 -2.21 1.70 8.36
C PHE A 27 -2.05 3.08 7.69
N LEU A 28 -0.81 3.55 7.52
CA LEU A 28 -0.52 4.83 6.87
C LEU A 28 -1.03 4.87 5.43
N PHE A 29 -0.92 3.76 4.70
CA PHE A 29 -1.45 3.63 3.35
C PHE A 29 -2.97 3.81 3.31
N VAL A 30 -3.74 3.08 4.13
CA VAL A 30 -5.21 3.21 4.18
C VAL A 30 -5.61 4.60 4.64
N TRP A 31 -4.95 5.13 5.67
CA TRP A 31 -5.20 6.48 6.17
C TRP A 31 -4.95 7.55 5.11
N PHE A 32 -3.88 7.41 4.32
CA PHE A 32 -3.56 8.32 3.22
C PHE A 32 -4.63 8.27 2.13
N LEU A 33 -5.14 7.08 1.77
CA LEU A 33 -6.25 6.94 0.82
C LEU A 33 -7.54 7.59 1.34
N GLU A 34 -7.88 7.40 2.61
CA GLU A 34 -9.04 8.03 3.25
C GLU A 34 -8.93 9.56 3.21
N LYS A 35 -7.79 10.10 3.67
CA LYS A 35 -7.56 11.55 3.71
C LYS A 35 -7.65 12.22 2.34
N ASN A 36 -7.29 11.50 1.28
CA ASN A 36 -7.38 11.99 -0.09
C ASN A 36 -8.69 11.60 -0.79
N LYS A 37 -9.68 11.01 -0.10
CA LYS A 37 -10.96 10.57 -0.68
C LYS A 37 -10.83 9.51 -1.80
N HIS A 38 -9.80 8.67 -1.73
CA HIS A 38 -9.51 7.57 -2.68
C HIS A 38 -9.74 6.17 -2.10
N ARG A 39 -10.19 6.03 -0.85
CA ARG A 39 -10.39 4.71 -0.20
C ARG A 39 -11.52 3.89 -0.81
N PHE A 40 -12.55 4.55 -1.32
CA PHE A 40 -13.77 3.92 -1.82
C PHE A 40 -13.88 4.05 -3.34
N LYS A 41 -14.51 3.05 -3.97
CA LYS A 41 -14.99 3.14 -5.35
C LYS A 41 -16.22 4.05 -5.41
N ARG A 42 -16.65 4.40 -6.63
CA ARG A 42 -17.92 5.12 -6.84
C ARG A 42 -19.14 4.36 -6.33
N SER A 43 -19.08 3.02 -6.29
CA SER A 43 -20.12 2.16 -5.72
C SER A 43 -20.20 2.21 -4.18
N GLY A 44 -19.24 2.85 -3.50
CA GLY A 44 -19.14 2.84 -2.04
C GLY A 44 -18.36 1.65 -1.47
N GLU A 45 -17.94 0.70 -2.31
CA GLU A 45 -17.09 -0.42 -1.89
C GLU A 45 -15.65 0.04 -1.59
N LEU A 46 -14.98 -0.67 -0.68
CA LEU A 46 -13.55 -0.51 -0.46
C LEU A 46 -12.76 -0.86 -1.73
N LYS A 47 -11.78 -0.02 -2.09
CA LYS A 47 -10.86 -0.33 -3.19
C LYS A 47 -9.93 -1.50 -2.86
N ILE A 48 -9.52 -1.61 -1.60
CA ILE A 48 -8.67 -2.69 -1.08
C ILE A 48 -9.32 -3.18 0.22
N ASN A 49 -9.61 -4.49 0.28
CA ASN A 49 -10.12 -5.13 1.48
C ASN A 49 -8.96 -5.60 2.39
N ASP A 50 -9.28 -6.04 3.60
CA ASP A 50 -8.29 -6.38 4.63
C ASP A 50 -7.33 -7.50 4.18
N ASN A 51 -7.85 -8.54 3.52
CA ASN A 51 -7.04 -9.64 3.00
C ASN A 51 -6.05 -9.16 1.92
N ALA A 52 -6.51 -8.32 0.99
CA ALA A 52 -5.66 -7.74 -0.04
C ALA A 52 -4.58 -6.82 0.57
N LEU A 53 -4.93 -6.05 1.60
CA LEU A 53 -3.98 -5.18 2.31
C LEU A 53 -2.89 -6.00 3.01
N VAL A 54 -3.26 -7.09 3.70
CA VAL A 54 -2.30 -8.00 4.35
C VAL A 54 -1.39 -8.63 3.30
N ALA A 55 -1.94 -9.14 2.21
CA ALA A 55 -1.17 -9.73 1.12
C ALA A 55 -0.18 -8.71 0.51
N LEU A 56 -0.62 -7.46 0.29
CA LEU A 56 0.24 -6.39 -0.23
C LEU A 56 1.40 -6.07 0.72
N ALA A 57 1.12 -5.95 2.01
CA ALA A 57 2.16 -5.66 3.00
C ALA A 57 3.21 -6.77 3.07
N LEU A 58 2.80 -8.04 2.97
CA LEU A 58 3.71 -9.19 2.92
C LEU A 58 4.50 -9.24 1.62
N LEU A 59 3.85 -9.00 0.48
CA LEU A 59 4.49 -8.97 -0.84
C LEU A 59 5.57 -7.89 -0.90
N VAL A 60 5.27 -6.68 -0.43
CA VAL A 60 6.26 -5.59 -0.31
C VAL A 60 7.39 -6.00 0.63
N ALA A 61 7.10 -6.61 1.77
CA ALA A 61 8.16 -7.03 2.69
C ALA A 61 9.10 -8.06 2.04
N GLN A 62 8.57 -8.99 1.25
CA GLN A 62 9.32 -10.09 0.62
C GLN A 62 9.94 -9.75 -0.74
N SER A 63 9.51 -8.67 -1.41
CA SER A 63 9.97 -8.35 -2.77
C SER A 63 11.49 -8.11 -2.86
N ASN A 64 12.10 -8.32 -4.02
CA ASN A 64 13.47 -7.88 -4.24
C ASN A 64 13.50 -6.33 -4.32
N PRO A 65 14.44 -5.62 -3.65
CA PRO A 65 14.61 -4.18 -3.82
C PRO A 65 14.81 -3.72 -5.27
N ALA A 66 15.38 -4.58 -6.13
CA ALA A 66 15.52 -4.32 -7.56
C ALA A 66 14.15 -4.18 -8.28
N ASP A 67 13.11 -4.84 -7.76
CA ASP A 67 11.76 -4.83 -8.32
C ASP A 67 10.91 -3.65 -7.80
N LYS A 68 11.54 -2.62 -7.22
CA LYS A 68 10.84 -1.44 -6.65
C LYS A 68 9.78 -0.90 -7.61
N GLU A 69 10.16 -0.62 -8.85
CA GLU A 69 9.24 0.01 -9.81
C GLU A 69 8.06 -0.89 -10.15
N LEU A 70 8.30 -2.20 -10.26
CA LEU A 70 7.24 -3.19 -10.46
C LEU A 70 6.27 -3.21 -9.28
N MET A 71 6.80 -3.19 -8.05
CA MET A 71 5.98 -3.14 -6.83
C MET A 71 5.14 -1.87 -6.75
N ILE A 72 5.71 -0.71 -7.05
CA ILE A 72 4.97 0.56 -7.06
C ILE A 72 3.85 0.52 -8.10
N LYS A 73 4.12 0.01 -9.31
CA LYS A 73 3.10 -0.15 -10.37
C LYS A 73 1.99 -1.10 -9.94
N LEU A 74 2.34 -2.24 -9.33
CA LEU A 74 1.37 -3.22 -8.84
C LEU A 74 0.44 -2.60 -7.78
N ILE A 75 1.00 -1.94 -6.76
CA ILE A 75 0.21 -1.30 -5.72
C ILE A 75 -0.69 -0.20 -6.32
N THR A 76 -0.12 0.61 -7.22
CA THR A 76 -0.85 1.69 -7.89
C THR A 76 -2.03 1.16 -8.72
N ASN A 77 -1.84 0.07 -9.47
CA ASN A 77 -2.89 -0.55 -10.28
C ASN A 77 -4.03 -1.12 -9.42
N LEU A 78 -3.72 -1.70 -8.27
CA LEU A 78 -4.74 -2.23 -7.36
C LEU A 78 -5.63 -1.14 -6.76
N VAL A 79 -5.10 0.08 -6.58
CA VAL A 79 -5.88 1.24 -6.13
C VAL A 79 -6.58 1.94 -7.31
N ASN A 80 -5.99 1.92 -8.50
CA ASN A 80 -6.49 2.69 -9.64
C ASN A 80 -7.68 2.06 -10.34
N ASN A 81 -7.96 0.76 -10.13
CA ASN A 81 -9.02 0.05 -10.85
C ASN A 81 -10.36 0.82 -10.77
N ARG A 82 -10.66 1.44 -11.91
CA ARG A 82 -11.83 2.27 -12.20
C ARG A 82 -13.07 1.41 -12.36
#